data_AF-A0A349LJT8-F1
#
_entry.id   AF-A0A349LJT8-F1
#
_cell.length_a   1.000
_cell.length_b   1.000
_cell.length_c   1.000
_cell.angle_alpha   90.00
_cell.angle_beta   90.00
_cell.angle_gamma   90.00
#
_symmetry.space_group_name_H-M   'P 1'
#
loop_
_entity.id
_entity.type
_entity.pdbx_description
1 polymer ?
#
loop_
_entity_poly.entity_id
_entity_poly.type
_entity_poly.pdbx_seq_one_letter_code
_entity_poly.pdbx_strand_id
1 'polypeptide(L)'
;QFTRRVTSEAGRDALIAASETKTPLMIFVGNPGTIQIHSGSVLKTAAYKQWYNVLDPDFNLHLKESLVDSAWVVTKPGGELGTATSLELYSAEGESIVMIFGLRKQGADYGPAWEGIVENLR
;
A
#
# COMPACT_ATOMS: atom_id res chain seq x y z
N GLN A 1 -4.49 2.45 19.54
CA GLN A 1 -3.18 1.91 19.10
C GLN A 1 -2.87 2.55 17.75
N PHE A 2 -1.71 3.21 17.58
CA PHE A 2 -1.38 3.96 16.35
C PHE A 2 -0.63 3.13 15.31
N THR A 3 -0.01 2.02 15.73
CA THR A 3 0.71 1.12 14.82
C THR A 3 0.43 -0.34 15.17
N ARG A 4 0.36 -1.19 14.14
CA ARG A 4 0.17 -2.63 14.26
C ARG A 4 1.08 -3.33 13.26
N ARG A 5 1.92 -4.26 13.74
CA ARG A 5 2.75 -5.09 12.86
C ARG A 5 1.86 -6.09 12.12
N VAL A 6 2.19 -6.34 10.86
CA VAL A 6 1.58 -7.35 9.99
C VAL A 6 2.67 -8.21 9.35
N THR A 7 2.25 -9.27 8.69
CA THR A 7 3.09 -10.20 7.92
C THR A 7 3.81 -9.49 6.77
N SER A 8 4.94 -10.05 6.35
CA SER A 8 5.73 -9.55 5.20
C SER A 8 4.95 -9.58 3.89
N GLU A 9 3.96 -10.47 3.78
CA GLU A 9 3.11 -10.64 2.61
C GLU A 9 1.97 -9.61 2.54
N ALA A 10 1.79 -8.78 3.57
CA ALA A 10 0.68 -7.82 3.63
C ALA A 10 0.60 -6.86 2.43
N GLY A 11 1.74 -6.55 1.80
CA GLY A 11 1.75 -5.76 0.55
C GLY A 11 1.07 -6.47 -0.61
N ARG A 12 1.32 -7.76 -0.78
CA ARG A 12 0.63 -8.61 -1.76
C ARG A 12 -0.85 -8.68 -1.45
N ASP A 13 -1.20 -9.01 -0.21
CA ASP A 13 -2.59 -9.19 0.20
C ASP A 13 -3.41 -7.92 0.00
N ALA A 14 -2.84 -6.76 0.32
CA ALA A 14 -3.46 -5.46 0.06
C ALA A 14 -3.68 -5.20 -1.43
N LEU A 15 -2.70 -5.52 -2.30
CA LEU A 15 -2.81 -5.33 -3.75
C LEU A 15 -3.85 -6.28 -4.38
N ILE A 16 -3.94 -7.53 -3.91
CA ILE A 16 -4.98 -8.49 -4.32
C ILE A 16 -6.35 -7.94 -3.95
N ALA A 17 -6.56 -7.63 -2.67
CA ALA A 17 -7.85 -7.18 -2.18
C ALA A 17 -8.30 -5.87 -2.84
N ALA A 18 -7.37 -4.92 -3.05
CA ALA A 18 -7.65 -3.68 -3.75
C ALA A 18 -8.03 -3.92 -5.22
N SER A 19 -7.37 -4.86 -5.89
CA SER A 19 -7.70 -5.24 -7.28
C SER A 19 -9.07 -5.89 -7.38
N GLU A 20 -9.41 -6.82 -6.49
CA GLU A 20 -10.70 -7.51 -6.48
C GLU A 20 -11.86 -6.56 -6.20
N THR A 21 -11.67 -5.63 -5.25
CA THR A 21 -12.69 -4.64 -4.86
C THR A 21 -12.65 -3.38 -5.72
N LYS A 22 -11.68 -3.26 -6.63
CA LYS A 22 -11.38 -2.04 -7.41
C LYS A 22 -11.14 -0.81 -6.55
N THR A 23 -10.71 -1.01 -5.30
CA THR A 23 -10.41 0.07 -4.35
C THR A 23 -9.25 0.91 -4.90
N PRO A 24 -9.45 2.21 -5.13
CA PRO A 24 -8.39 3.08 -5.60
C PRO A 24 -7.37 3.32 -4.48
N LEU A 25 -6.09 3.25 -4.84
CA LEU A 25 -4.96 3.39 -3.93
C LEU A 25 -4.15 4.65 -4.24
N MET A 26 -3.36 5.07 -3.26
CA MET A 26 -2.12 5.80 -3.50
C MET A 26 -0.94 4.93 -3.11
N ILE A 27 0.00 4.74 -4.02
CA ILE A 27 1.20 3.93 -3.82
C ILE A 27 2.42 4.83 -3.93
N PHE A 28 3.16 4.94 -2.83
CA PHE A 28 4.35 5.77 -2.68
C PHE A 28 5.58 4.87 -2.73
N VAL A 29 6.44 5.11 -3.70
CA VAL A 29 7.76 4.47 -3.80
C VAL A 29 8.79 5.57 -3.92
N GLY A 30 9.88 5.48 -3.17
CA GLY A 30 10.87 6.54 -3.14
C GLY A 30 12.27 6.08 -2.83
N ASN A 31 13.19 7.02 -2.93
CA ASN A 31 14.58 6.93 -2.52
C ASN A 31 14.96 8.29 -1.86
N PRO A 32 16.20 8.47 -1.38
CA PRO A 32 16.58 9.71 -0.69
C PRO A 32 16.38 11.02 -1.48
N GLY A 33 16.32 10.95 -2.82
CA GLY A 33 16.19 12.13 -3.68
C GLY A 33 14.82 12.31 -4.33
N THR A 34 13.93 11.32 -4.33
CA THR A 34 12.65 11.39 -5.05
C THR A 34 11.61 10.45 -4.48
N ILE A 35 10.35 10.90 -4.46
CA ILE A 35 9.17 10.06 -4.23
C ILE A 35 8.30 10.11 -5.48
N GLN A 36 7.92 8.95 -6.00
CA GLN A 36 6.92 8.80 -7.04
C GLN A 36 5.62 8.26 -6.43
N ILE A 37 4.50 8.85 -6.84
CA ILE A 37 3.17 8.51 -6.31
C ILE A 37 2.29 8.08 -7.49
N HIS A 38 1.77 6.87 -7.42
CA HIS A 38 0.64 6.45 -8.26
C HIS A 38 -0.66 6.68 -7.48
N SER A 39 -1.68 7.22 -8.16
CA SER A 39 -3.01 7.43 -7.60
C SER A 39 -4.06 6.86 -8.56
N GLY A 40 -4.72 5.76 -8.18
CA GLY A 40 -5.64 5.06 -9.06
C GLY A 40 -5.93 3.63 -8.59
N SER A 41 -6.81 2.95 -9.32
CA SER A 41 -7.05 1.52 -9.11
C SER A 41 -5.89 0.72 -9.71
N VAL A 42 -5.53 -0.36 -9.03
CA VAL A 42 -4.64 -1.41 -9.57
C VAL A 42 -5.50 -2.59 -10.00
N LEU A 43 -5.34 -3.11 -11.22
CA LEU A 43 -6.27 -4.11 -11.78
C LEU A 43 -5.61 -5.42 -12.20
N LYS A 44 -4.43 -5.35 -12.82
CA LYS A 44 -3.71 -6.53 -13.30
C LYS A 44 -2.56 -6.88 -12.36
N THR A 45 -2.86 -7.64 -11.31
CA THR A 45 -1.86 -8.10 -10.36
C THR A 45 -1.39 -9.52 -10.67
N ALA A 46 -0.11 -9.81 -10.43
CA ALA A 46 0.47 -11.13 -10.70
C ALA A 46 1.71 -11.43 -9.84
N ALA A 47 1.79 -12.66 -9.34
CA ALA A 47 3.01 -13.19 -8.76
C ALA A 47 3.95 -13.75 -9.85
N TYR A 48 5.24 -13.49 -9.72
CA TYR A 48 6.28 -14.09 -10.56
C TYR A 48 7.56 -14.30 -9.77
N LYS A 49 7.87 -15.56 -9.44
CA LYS A 49 8.99 -15.95 -8.58
C LYS A 49 8.92 -15.18 -7.24
N GLN A 50 9.94 -14.39 -6.92
CA GLN A 50 10.06 -13.58 -5.69
C GLN A 50 9.39 -12.21 -5.78
N TRP A 51 8.71 -11.92 -6.90
CA TRP A 51 8.09 -10.62 -7.17
C TRP A 51 6.58 -10.71 -7.14
N TYR A 52 5.95 -9.70 -6.56
CA TYR A 52 4.54 -9.40 -6.76
C TYR A 52 4.40 -8.11 -7.58
N ASN A 53 3.51 -8.13 -8.58
CA ASN A 53 3.50 -7.12 -9.61
C ASN A 53 2.12 -6.50 -9.79
N VAL A 54 2.10 -5.22 -10.17
CA VAL A 54 1.00 -4.57 -10.88
C VAL A 54 1.47 -4.35 -12.32
N LEU A 55 0.67 -4.75 -13.30
CA LEU A 55 1.01 -4.75 -14.73
C LEU A 55 -0.06 -4.00 -15.54
N ASP A 56 -0.55 -2.88 -15.02
CA ASP A 56 -1.54 -2.07 -15.69
C ASP A 56 -0.90 -1.27 -16.85
N PRO A 57 -1.69 -0.88 -17.87
CA PRO A 57 -1.16 -0.14 -19.03
C PRO A 57 -0.40 1.15 -18.64
N ASP A 58 -0.92 1.88 -17.65
CA ASP A 58 -0.40 3.18 -17.24
C ASP A 58 0.39 3.13 -15.91
N PHE A 59 0.49 1.96 -15.29
CA PHE A 59 1.20 1.78 -14.03
C PHE A 59 1.78 0.37 -13.87
N ASN A 60 3.08 0.30 -13.66
CA ASN A 60 3.77 -0.94 -13.36
C ASN A 60 4.46 -0.83 -11.99
N LEU A 61 4.24 -1.83 -11.14
CA LEU A 61 4.89 -1.98 -9.84
C LEU A 61 5.55 -3.34 -9.79
N HIS A 62 6.77 -3.40 -9.28
CA HIS A 62 7.50 -4.64 -9.03
C HIS A 62 7.95 -4.64 -7.57
N LEU A 63 7.25 -5.38 -6.71
CA LEU A 63 7.57 -5.53 -5.30
C LEU A 63 8.33 -6.84 -5.09
N LYS A 64 9.60 -6.76 -4.70
CA LYS A 64 10.38 -7.94 -4.32
C LYS A 64 10.11 -8.28 -2.87
N GLU A 65 9.18 -9.21 -2.65
CA GLU A 65 8.66 -9.52 -1.32
C GLU A 65 9.73 -10.10 -0.39
N SER A 66 10.72 -10.79 -0.96
CA SER A 66 11.84 -11.35 -0.20
C SER A 66 12.75 -10.29 0.45
N LEU A 67 12.56 -9.00 0.17
CA LEU A 67 13.30 -7.89 0.78
C LEU A 67 12.52 -7.18 1.90
N VAL A 68 11.27 -7.56 2.13
CA VAL A 68 10.47 -7.01 3.22
C VAL A 68 10.90 -7.67 4.53
N ASP A 69 11.51 -6.89 5.42
CA ASP A 69 11.86 -7.33 6.78
C ASP A 69 10.71 -7.09 7.77
N SER A 70 10.04 -5.96 7.62
CA SER A 70 8.88 -5.64 8.45
C SER A 70 7.80 -4.88 7.70
N ALA A 71 6.55 -5.13 8.10
CA ALA A 71 5.36 -4.52 7.54
C ALA A 71 4.47 -4.00 8.68
N TRP A 72 3.92 -2.80 8.48
CA TRP A 72 3.18 -2.09 9.52
C TRP A 72 1.94 -1.41 8.96
N VAL A 73 0.84 -1.58 9.68
CA VAL A 73 -0.32 -0.71 9.55
C VAL A 73 -0.11 0.49 10.49
N VAL A 74 -0.16 1.70 9.95
CA VAL A 74 0.10 2.94 10.68
C VAL A 74 -1.11 3.87 10.55
N THR A 75 -1.74 4.17 11.67
CA THR A 75 -2.81 5.17 11.79
C THR A 75 -2.19 6.50 12.19
N LYS A 76 -2.21 7.46 11.29
CA LYS A 76 -1.68 8.81 11.47
C LYS A 76 -2.85 9.76 11.73
N PRO A 77 -3.01 10.27 12.97
CA PRO A 77 -3.95 11.37 13.21
C PRO A 77 -3.45 12.60 12.45
N GLY A 78 -4.29 13.25 11.64
CA GLY A 78 -3.80 14.39 10.85
C GLY A 78 -4.87 15.24 10.16
N GLY A 79 -4.76 16.56 10.37
CA GLY A 79 -5.15 17.64 9.46
C GLY A 79 -6.61 17.74 8.98
N GLU A 80 -6.83 18.63 8.01
CA GLU A 80 -8.15 18.93 7.42
C GLU A 80 -8.82 17.72 6.75
N LEU A 81 -8.05 16.70 6.36
CA LEU A 81 -8.52 15.47 5.71
C LEU A 81 -8.80 14.31 6.68
N GLY A 82 -8.61 14.54 7.98
CA GLY A 82 -8.83 13.54 9.03
C GLY A 82 -7.79 12.42 9.07
N THR A 83 -7.98 11.51 10.03
CA THR A 83 -7.08 10.36 10.29
C THR A 83 -6.80 9.55 9.03
N ALA A 84 -5.53 9.33 8.69
CA ALA A 84 -5.10 8.51 7.56
C ALA A 84 -4.51 7.17 8.04
N THR A 85 -4.75 6.10 7.29
CA THR A 85 -4.19 4.76 7.57
C THR A 85 -3.32 4.32 6.40
N SER A 86 -2.06 3.96 6.65
CA SER A 86 -1.14 3.38 5.66
C SER A 86 -0.77 1.94 5.99
N LEU A 87 -0.45 1.18 4.94
CA LEU A 87 0.41 -0.01 5.03
C LEU A 87 1.82 0.40 4.60
N GLU A 88 2.82 0.09 5.41
CA GLU A 88 4.21 0.49 5.19
C GLU A 88 5.14 -0.71 5.28
N LEU A 89 5.94 -0.92 4.23
CA LEU A 89 6.89 -2.01 4.11
C LEU A 89 8.32 -1.47 4.23
N TYR A 90 9.15 -2.13 5.04
CA TYR A 90 10.51 -1.71 5.35
C TYR A 90 11.52 -2.83 5.08
N SER A 91 12.71 -2.46 4.61
CA SER A 91 13.85 -3.38 4.46
C SER A 91 14.54 -3.65 5.80
N ALA A 92 15.50 -4.58 5.82
CA ALA A 92 16.29 -4.90 7.01
C ALA A 92 17.15 -3.72 7.49
N GLU A 93 17.47 -2.79 6.59
CA GLU A 93 18.20 -1.55 6.87
C GLU A 93 17.28 -0.43 7.41
N GLY A 94 15.97 -0.69 7.50
CA GLY A 94 14.97 0.28 7.95
C GLY A 94 14.54 1.27 6.87
N GLU A 95 14.89 1.03 5.59
CA GLU A 95 14.45 1.88 4.48
C GLU A 95 13.01 1.54 4.06
N SER A 96 12.22 2.55 3.69
CA SER A 96 10.87 2.32 3.17
C SER A 96 10.93 1.73 1.77
N ILE A 97 10.32 0.55 1.59
CA ILE A 97 10.19 -0.12 0.29
C ILE A 97 8.98 0.46 -0.46
N VAL A 98 7.83 0.54 0.22
CA VAL A 98 6.60 1.11 -0.33
C VAL A 98 5.66 1.50 0.82
N MET A 99 4.89 2.56 0.61
CA MET A 99 3.74 2.91 1.44
C MET A 99 2.47 2.92 0.60
N ILE A 100 1.41 2.31 1.10
CA ILE A 100 0.12 2.17 0.42
C ILE A 100 -0.96 2.83 1.28
N PHE A 101 -1.80 3.64 0.64
CA PHE A 101 -2.94 4.32 1.23
C PHE A 101 -4.17 4.07 0.37
N GLY A 102 -5.37 4.16 0.96
CA GLY A 102 -6.58 4.39 0.18
C GLY A 102 -6.52 5.77 -0.47
N LEU A 103 -6.93 5.89 -1.73
CA LEU A 103 -7.02 7.18 -2.39
C LEU A 103 -7.99 8.08 -1.63
N ARG A 104 -7.60 9.32 -1.35
CA ARG A 104 -8.48 10.32 -0.76
C ARG A 104 -8.54 11.51 -1.70
N LYS A 105 -9.74 11.86 -2.15
CA LYS A 105 -9.98 13.06 -2.97
C LYS A 105 -11.04 13.90 -2.26
N GLN A 106 -10.90 15.22 -2.33
CA GLN A 106 -11.92 16.13 -1.81
C GLN A 106 -13.29 15.78 -2.43
N GLY A 107 -14.27 15.44 -1.59
CA GLY A 107 -15.62 15.03 -2.02
C GLY A 107 -15.80 13.54 -2.36
N ALA A 108 -14.78 12.69 -2.21
CA ALA A 108 -14.91 11.25 -2.39
C ALA A 108 -14.33 10.49 -1.19
N ASP A 109 -15.17 9.67 -0.55
CA ASP A 109 -14.79 8.86 0.59
C ASP A 109 -14.52 7.41 0.18
N TYR A 110 -13.26 7.13 -0.17
CA TYR A 110 -12.78 5.76 -0.38
C TYR A 110 -12.17 5.16 0.90
N GLY A 111 -12.30 5.86 2.03
CA GLY A 111 -11.81 5.43 3.34
C GLY A 111 -12.34 4.05 3.75
N PRO A 112 -13.66 3.79 3.70
CA PRO A 112 -14.22 2.54 4.20
C PRO A 112 -13.71 1.28 3.50
N ALA A 113 -13.50 1.34 2.18
CA ALA A 113 -13.02 0.19 1.42
C ALA A 113 -11.56 -0.13 1.75
N TRP A 114 -10.71 0.90 1.83
CA TRP A 114 -9.32 0.72 2.24
C TRP A 114 -9.21 0.25 3.68
N GLU A 115 -9.97 0.84 4.61
CA GLU A 115 -9.98 0.45 6.02
C GLU A 115 -10.37 -1.02 6.19
N GLY A 116 -11.40 -1.49 5.47
CA GLY A 116 -11.78 -2.89 5.47
C GLY A 116 -10.68 -3.83 4.94
N ILE A 117 -9.90 -3.41 3.93
CA ILE A 117 -8.73 -4.18 3.47
C ILE A 117 -7.69 -4.27 4.60
N VAL A 118 -7.34 -3.12 5.20
CA VAL A 118 -6.26 -3.04 6.18
C VAL A 118 -6.58 -3.82 7.47
N GLU A 119 -7.84 -3.81 7.90
CA GLU A 119 -8.30 -4.58 9.07
C GLU A 119 -8.09 -6.09 8.93
N ASN A 120 -8.19 -6.62 7.70
CA ASN A 120 -8.04 -8.04 7.42
C ASN A 120 -6.58 -8.48 7.16
N LEU A 121 -5.63 -7.55 7.11
CA LEU A 121 -4.21 -7.87 6.98
C LEU A 121 -3.70 -8.50 8.29
N ARG A 122 -3.13 -9.70 8.17
CA ARG A 122 -2.55 -10.47 9.28
C ARG A 122 -1.13 -10.02 9.58
#